data_AF-C6LZR4-F1
#
_entry.id   AF-C6LZR4-F1
#
_cell.length_a   1.000
_cell.length_b   1.000
_cell.length_c   1.000
_cell.angle_alpha   90.00
_cell.angle_beta   90.00
_cell.angle_gamma   90.00
#
_symmetry.space_group_name_H-M   'P 1'
#
loop_
_entity.id
_entity.type
_entity.pdbx_description
1 polymer ?
#
loop_
_entity_poly.entity_id
_entity_poly.type
_entity_poly.pdbx_seq_one_letter_code
_entity_poly.pdbx_strand_id
1 'polypeptide(L)'
;MTSITQLCNDLYDALNGHAIKDSVVIKLCCSVPQHTLVQVALRYQAMTGCSLEQILTADTESNYRRILARLCMRRQLQMLNIVHEYIVTISDKRIEPSVAIMHIGLVLCTLNRKQLYELVVAYKQQYFSDITEDIYEILRRVSSNISDAATISRIFISLLSCARDDDSIDNYGDVTDKRTQLLNATNSASVAGVLVELICGRSVASIKSLEGQGFNVKELLTVTQQKGLITGLAADLFLLVFYSCTDVHKMWAYMCNIAIESKNSKLLADTIILGYDQSTRIREEYAALKGTYDVSILQNVINGDNPDHEQVVFNALIETGANLK
;
A
#
# COMPACT_ATOMS: atom_id res chain seq x y z
N MET A 1 -13.96 -13.17 -24.29
CA MET A 1 -14.11 -12.66 -22.91
C MET A 1 -15.25 -13.41 -22.24
N THR A 2 -14.97 -14.07 -21.11
CA THR A 2 -15.99 -14.74 -20.29
C THR A 2 -16.96 -13.68 -19.75
N SER A 3 -18.27 -13.92 -19.81
CA SER A 3 -19.25 -12.93 -19.35
C SER A 3 -19.29 -12.84 -17.82
N ILE A 4 -19.63 -11.68 -17.26
CA ILE A 4 -19.84 -11.48 -15.80
C ILE A 4 -20.83 -12.50 -15.25
N THR A 5 -21.84 -12.87 -16.05
CA THR A 5 -22.84 -13.87 -15.66
C THR A 5 -22.21 -15.25 -15.51
N GLN A 6 -21.36 -15.66 -16.45
CA GLN A 6 -20.68 -16.94 -16.37
C GLN A 6 -19.72 -16.98 -15.16
N LEU A 7 -18.91 -15.93 -14.95
CA LEU A 7 -18.02 -15.84 -13.79
C LEU A 7 -18.80 -15.91 -12.47
N CYS A 8 -19.96 -15.27 -12.39
CA CYS A 8 -20.82 -15.32 -11.21
C CYS A 8 -21.39 -16.73 -10.96
N ASN A 9 -21.79 -17.44 -12.02
CA ASN A 9 -22.29 -18.81 -11.90
C ASN A 9 -21.17 -19.78 -11.49
N ASP A 10 -20.00 -19.67 -12.11
CA ASP A 10 -18.82 -20.49 -11.76
C ASP A 10 -18.43 -20.28 -10.28
N LEU A 11 -18.48 -19.03 -9.81
CA LEU A 11 -18.22 -18.69 -8.42
C LEU A 11 -19.31 -19.23 -7.48
N TYR A 12 -20.58 -19.16 -7.90
CA TYR A 12 -21.70 -19.77 -7.17
C TYR A 12 -21.55 -21.27 -7.02
N ASP A 13 -21.19 -22.00 -8.07
CA ASP A 13 -21.00 -23.46 -8.03
C ASP A 13 -19.73 -23.89 -7.27
N ALA A 14 -18.80 -22.95 -7.06
CA ALA A 14 -17.60 -23.16 -6.26
C ALA A 14 -17.84 -22.90 -4.77
N LEU A 15 -18.74 -21.97 -4.44
CA LEU A 15 -19.08 -21.60 -3.07
C LEU A 15 -20.26 -22.40 -2.50
N ASN A 16 -21.20 -22.83 -3.35
CA ASN A 16 -22.38 -23.60 -2.94
C ASN A 16 -22.14 -25.09 -3.15
N GLY A 17 -22.20 -25.85 -2.06
CA GLY A 17 -21.99 -27.30 -2.05
C GLY A 17 -21.66 -27.79 -0.64
N HIS A 18 -21.35 -29.08 -0.51
CA HIS A 18 -20.96 -29.67 0.78
C HIS A 18 -19.63 -29.09 1.32
N ALA A 19 -18.78 -28.56 0.43
CA ALA A 19 -17.53 -27.87 0.76
C ALA A 19 -17.18 -26.83 -0.33
N ILE A 20 -16.51 -25.75 0.08
CA ILE A 20 -16.00 -24.71 -0.83
C ILE A 20 -14.84 -25.27 -1.66
N LYS A 21 -14.87 -25.04 -2.98
CA LYS A 21 -13.81 -25.44 -3.92
C LYS A 21 -12.73 -24.37 -4.00
N ASP A 22 -11.88 -24.27 -2.97
CA ASP A 22 -10.92 -23.16 -2.80
C ASP A 22 -10.02 -22.90 -4.02
N SER A 23 -9.52 -23.94 -4.68
CA SER A 23 -8.68 -23.79 -5.88
C SER A 23 -9.39 -23.10 -7.05
N VAL A 24 -10.70 -23.32 -7.20
CA VAL A 24 -11.54 -22.68 -8.23
C VAL A 24 -11.77 -21.22 -7.87
N VAL A 25 -12.09 -20.94 -6.59
CA VAL A 25 -12.30 -19.57 -6.09
C VAL A 25 -11.03 -18.74 -6.24
N ILE A 26 -9.88 -19.27 -5.82
CA ILE A 26 -8.58 -18.61 -5.95
C ILE A 26 -8.29 -18.27 -7.41
N LYS A 27 -8.42 -19.26 -8.30
CA LYS A 27 -8.18 -19.07 -9.74
C LYS A 27 -9.07 -17.98 -10.33
N LEU A 28 -10.36 -17.97 -10.01
CA LEU A 28 -11.31 -17.00 -10.53
C LEU A 28 -11.00 -15.59 -10.01
N CYS A 29 -10.88 -15.42 -8.70
CA CYS A 29 -10.65 -14.12 -8.08
C CYS A 29 -9.29 -13.52 -8.48
N CYS A 30 -8.24 -14.33 -8.63
CA CYS A 30 -6.90 -13.83 -8.95
C CYS A 30 -6.64 -13.64 -10.45
N SER A 31 -7.55 -14.09 -11.33
CA SER A 31 -7.38 -13.98 -12.80
C SER A 31 -8.26 -12.89 -13.44
N VAL A 32 -9.03 -12.15 -12.64
CA VAL A 32 -10.03 -11.20 -13.13
C VAL A 32 -9.67 -9.78 -12.67
N PRO A 33 -9.80 -8.74 -13.52
CA PRO A 33 -9.53 -7.37 -13.12
C PRO A 33 -10.50 -6.91 -12.01
N GLN A 34 -10.04 -6.04 -11.11
CA GLN A 34 -10.81 -5.61 -9.95
C GLN A 34 -12.22 -5.10 -10.31
N HIS A 35 -12.34 -4.26 -11.33
CA HIS A 35 -13.63 -3.70 -11.74
C HIS A 35 -14.63 -4.79 -12.16
N THR A 36 -14.17 -5.84 -12.82
CA THR A 36 -14.99 -6.98 -13.22
C THR A 36 -15.34 -7.83 -12.00
N LEU A 37 -14.37 -8.08 -11.12
CA LEU A 37 -14.60 -8.86 -9.89
C LEU A 37 -15.65 -8.20 -8.97
N VAL A 38 -15.62 -6.87 -8.85
CA VAL A 38 -16.64 -6.11 -8.12
C VAL A 38 -18.04 -6.26 -8.76
N GLN A 39 -18.13 -6.26 -10.08
CA GLN A 39 -19.41 -6.48 -10.77
C GLN A 39 -19.93 -7.91 -10.56
N VAL A 40 -19.04 -8.90 -10.57
CA VAL A 40 -19.36 -10.28 -10.21
C VAL A 40 -19.85 -10.36 -8.77
N ALA A 41 -19.19 -9.69 -7.83
CA ALA A 41 -19.59 -9.65 -6.41
C ALA A 41 -20.99 -9.05 -6.21
N LEU A 42 -21.29 -7.94 -6.89
CA LEU A 42 -22.62 -7.31 -6.85
C LEU A 42 -23.71 -8.22 -7.44
N ARG A 43 -23.41 -8.88 -8.56
CA ARG A 43 -24.34 -9.84 -9.18
C ARG A 43 -24.57 -11.04 -8.27
N TYR A 44 -23.51 -11.56 -7.67
CA TYR A 44 -23.58 -12.68 -6.72
C TYR A 44 -24.51 -12.34 -5.54
N GLN A 45 -24.31 -11.15 -4.95
CA GLN A 45 -25.16 -10.68 -3.85
C GLN A 45 -26.61 -10.50 -4.28
N ALA A 46 -26.87 -9.97 -5.46
CA ALA A 46 -28.22 -9.83 -6.00
C ALA A 46 -28.91 -11.18 -6.25
N MET A 47 -28.15 -12.20 -6.65
CA MET A 47 -28.67 -13.54 -6.94
C MET A 47 -28.93 -14.36 -5.67
N THR A 48 -28.08 -14.24 -4.66
CA THR A 48 -28.08 -15.12 -3.47
C THR A 48 -28.60 -14.46 -2.20
N GLY A 49 -28.63 -13.13 -2.14
CA GLY A 49 -28.90 -12.36 -0.93
C GLY A 49 -27.72 -12.26 0.04
N CYS A 50 -26.62 -12.97 -0.19
CA CYS A 50 -25.42 -12.97 0.65
C CYS A 50 -24.24 -12.35 -0.10
N SER A 51 -23.43 -11.51 0.58
CA SER A 51 -22.23 -10.96 -0.02
C SER A 51 -21.11 -12.01 -0.09
N LEU A 52 -20.20 -11.85 -1.06
CA LEU A 52 -19.00 -12.70 -1.13
C LEU A 52 -18.12 -12.56 0.12
N GLU A 53 -18.06 -11.36 0.70
CA GLU A 53 -17.38 -11.14 1.97
C GLU A 53 -17.97 -12.04 3.06
N GLN A 54 -19.29 -12.00 3.26
CA GLN A 54 -19.96 -12.82 4.27
C GLN A 54 -19.66 -14.30 4.10
N ILE A 55 -19.77 -14.83 2.88
CA ILE A 55 -19.57 -16.27 2.62
C ILE A 55 -18.09 -16.67 2.79
N LEU A 56 -17.16 -15.87 2.29
CA LEU A 56 -15.74 -16.18 2.37
C LEU A 56 -15.20 -16.05 3.79
N THR A 57 -15.83 -15.26 4.66
CA THR A 57 -15.38 -15.06 6.05
C THR A 57 -16.24 -15.74 7.11
N ALA A 58 -17.41 -16.31 6.77
CA ALA A 58 -18.39 -16.83 7.74
C ALA A 58 -17.81 -17.83 8.74
N ASP A 59 -17.00 -18.78 8.26
CA ASP A 59 -16.59 -19.95 9.05
C ASP A 59 -15.06 -20.17 9.06
N THR A 60 -14.26 -19.15 8.75
CA THR A 60 -12.81 -19.36 8.62
C THR A 60 -11.92 -18.32 9.29
N GLU A 61 -10.94 -18.84 10.04
CA GLU A 61 -9.73 -18.14 10.45
C GLU A 61 -8.70 -18.00 9.31
N SER A 62 -8.94 -18.64 8.15
CA SER A 62 -7.99 -18.68 7.04
C SER A 62 -7.74 -17.31 6.42
N ASN A 63 -6.49 -16.85 6.48
CA ASN A 63 -6.06 -15.55 5.96
C ASN A 63 -6.30 -15.38 4.46
N TYR A 64 -6.09 -16.42 3.64
CA TYR A 64 -6.28 -16.31 2.19
C TYR A 64 -7.73 -16.01 1.80
N ARG A 65 -8.75 -16.56 2.50
CA ARG A 65 -10.15 -16.23 2.21
C ARG A 65 -10.48 -14.78 2.54
N ARG A 66 -9.87 -14.21 3.59
CA ARG A 66 -9.96 -12.77 3.89
C ARG A 66 -9.34 -11.93 2.77
N ILE A 67 -8.21 -12.35 2.22
CA ILE A 67 -7.59 -11.70 1.04
C ILE A 67 -8.55 -11.74 -0.16
N LEU A 68 -9.13 -12.90 -0.47
CA LEU A 68 -10.10 -13.05 -1.56
C LEU A 68 -11.37 -12.21 -1.36
N ALA A 69 -11.90 -12.17 -0.14
CA ALA A 69 -13.04 -11.33 0.22
C ALA A 69 -12.73 -9.85 -0.04
N ARG A 70 -11.53 -9.41 0.34
CA ARG A 70 -11.09 -8.03 0.12
C ARG A 70 -10.88 -7.71 -1.35
N LEU A 71 -10.36 -8.63 -2.17
CA LEU A 71 -10.28 -8.45 -3.63
C LEU A 71 -11.64 -8.17 -4.28
N CYS A 72 -12.72 -8.72 -3.73
CA CYS A 72 -14.08 -8.51 -4.21
C CYS A 72 -14.66 -7.13 -3.84
N MET A 73 -13.98 -6.36 -2.98
CA MET A 73 -14.39 -5.02 -2.58
C MET A 73 -13.92 -3.96 -3.57
N ARG A 74 -14.66 -2.85 -3.64
CA ARG A 74 -14.21 -1.65 -4.36
C ARG A 74 -12.93 -1.10 -3.72
N ARG A 75 -12.01 -0.63 -4.55
CA ARG A 75 -10.72 -0.07 -4.09
C ARG A 75 -10.87 1.03 -3.04
N GLN A 76 -11.82 1.95 -3.24
CA GLN A 76 -12.05 3.02 -2.26
C GLN A 76 -12.40 2.46 -0.89
N LEU A 77 -13.25 1.42 -0.83
CA LEU A 77 -13.62 0.76 0.41
C LEU A 77 -12.43 -0.03 1.01
N GLN A 78 -11.60 -0.67 0.18
CA GLN A 78 -10.37 -1.32 0.65
C GLN A 78 -9.43 -0.32 1.34
N MET A 79 -9.13 0.81 0.68
CA MET A 79 -8.26 1.87 1.21
C MET A 79 -8.83 2.46 2.50
N LEU A 80 -10.14 2.69 2.52
CA LEU A 80 -10.86 3.19 3.69
C LEU A 80 -10.75 2.23 4.90
N ASN A 81 -11.03 0.95 4.67
CA ASN A 81 -10.96 -0.08 5.70
C ASN A 81 -9.52 -0.26 6.22
N ILE A 82 -8.51 -0.20 5.35
CA ILE A 82 -7.09 -0.28 5.75
C ILE A 82 -6.77 0.86 6.72
N VAL A 83 -7.03 2.12 6.33
CA VAL A 83 -6.66 3.27 7.18
C VAL A 83 -7.37 3.17 8.53
N HIS A 84 -8.67 2.85 8.54
CA HIS A 84 -9.42 2.70 9.78
C HIS A 84 -8.91 1.54 10.65
N GLU A 85 -8.68 0.36 10.08
CA GLU A 85 -8.16 -0.82 10.81
C GLU A 85 -6.86 -0.46 11.53
N TYR A 86 -5.92 0.21 10.86
CA TYR A 86 -4.63 0.55 11.45
C TYR A 86 -4.68 1.71 12.44
N ILE A 87 -5.59 2.68 12.27
CA ILE A 87 -5.88 3.70 13.29
C ILE A 87 -6.44 3.07 14.58
N VAL A 88 -7.35 2.11 14.46
CA VAL A 88 -7.97 1.46 15.62
C VAL A 88 -6.98 0.53 16.31
N THR A 89 -6.30 -0.32 15.55
CA THR A 89 -5.38 -1.32 16.14
C THR A 89 -4.15 -0.69 16.78
N ILE A 90 -3.61 0.40 16.23
CA ILE A 90 -2.53 1.16 16.89
C ILE A 90 -3.02 1.86 18.17
N SER A 91 -4.24 2.41 18.15
CA SER A 91 -4.84 3.06 19.32
C SER A 91 -5.05 2.08 20.48
N ASP A 92 -5.43 0.85 20.15
CA ASP A 92 -5.58 -0.26 21.11
C ASP A 92 -4.26 -0.92 21.50
N LYS A 93 -3.11 -0.44 20.98
CA LYS A 93 -1.77 -1.01 21.21
C LYS A 93 -1.65 -2.48 20.81
N ARG A 94 -2.44 -2.92 19.83
CA ARG A 94 -2.45 -4.31 19.32
C ARG A 94 -1.37 -4.58 18.26
N ILE A 95 -0.72 -3.53 17.76
CA ILE A 95 0.30 -3.61 16.72
C ILE A 95 1.41 -2.59 16.97
N GLU A 96 2.60 -2.85 16.43
CA GLU A 96 3.69 -1.90 16.50
C GLU A 96 3.36 -0.62 15.70
N PRO A 97 3.71 0.57 16.23
CA PRO A 97 3.42 1.83 15.55
C PRO A 97 4.01 1.94 14.14
N SER A 98 5.22 1.42 13.92
CA SER A 98 5.90 1.38 12.62
C SER A 98 5.05 0.67 11.56
N VAL A 99 4.43 -0.45 11.94
CA VAL A 99 3.58 -1.25 11.05
C VAL A 99 2.35 -0.46 10.63
N ALA A 100 1.62 0.13 11.58
CA ALA A 100 0.43 0.93 11.26
C ALA A 100 0.79 2.14 10.38
N ILE A 101 1.91 2.80 10.66
CA ILE A 101 2.42 3.91 9.85
C ILE A 101 2.67 3.49 8.40
N MET A 102 3.29 2.32 8.16
CA MET A 102 3.53 1.86 6.79
C MET A 102 2.24 1.55 6.03
N HIS A 103 1.20 1.02 6.68
CA HIS A 103 -0.09 0.78 6.03
C HIS A 103 -0.84 2.08 5.68
N ILE A 104 -0.86 3.06 6.60
CA ILE A 104 -1.49 4.35 6.32
C ILE A 104 -0.68 5.09 5.25
N GLY A 105 0.65 5.02 5.32
CA GLY A 105 1.56 5.57 4.31
C GLY A 105 1.33 4.98 2.93
N LEU A 106 1.19 3.64 2.83
CA LEU A 106 0.87 2.92 1.60
C LEU A 106 -0.39 3.44 0.92
N VAL A 107 -1.46 3.67 1.70
CA VAL A 107 -2.71 4.20 1.15
C VAL A 107 -2.48 5.64 0.68
N LEU A 108 -2.04 6.53 1.57
CA LEU A 108 -2.00 7.96 1.30
C LEU A 108 -0.99 8.35 0.20
N CYS A 109 0.10 7.61 0.01
CA CYS A 109 1.08 7.92 -1.05
C CYS A 109 0.55 7.65 -2.46
N THR A 110 -0.55 6.90 -2.61
CA THR A 110 -1.17 6.54 -3.90
C THR A 110 -2.34 7.45 -4.29
N LEU A 111 -2.79 8.31 -3.38
CA LEU A 111 -3.98 9.15 -3.61
C LEU A 111 -3.62 10.45 -4.33
N ASN A 112 -4.42 10.78 -5.33
CA ASN A 112 -4.55 12.16 -5.81
C ASN A 112 -5.59 12.94 -4.98
N ARG A 113 -5.70 14.26 -5.17
CA ARG A 113 -6.58 15.16 -4.41
C ARG A 113 -8.05 14.75 -4.51
N LYS A 114 -8.51 14.32 -5.69
CA LYS A 114 -9.88 13.84 -5.87
C LYS A 114 -10.13 12.58 -5.04
N GLN A 115 -9.23 11.61 -5.11
CA GLN A 115 -9.33 10.36 -4.37
C GLN A 115 -9.20 10.58 -2.86
N LEU A 116 -8.33 11.49 -2.41
CA LEU A 116 -8.24 11.85 -1.00
C LEU A 116 -9.54 12.50 -0.51
N TYR A 117 -10.11 13.42 -1.28
CA TYR A 117 -11.39 14.04 -0.94
C TYR A 117 -12.50 12.98 -0.82
N GLU A 118 -12.60 12.06 -1.78
CA GLU A 118 -13.54 10.93 -1.75
C GLU A 118 -13.31 10.05 -0.51
N LEU A 119 -12.06 9.76 -0.16
CA LEU A 119 -11.70 8.97 1.02
C LEU A 119 -12.12 9.68 2.32
N VAL A 120 -11.84 10.96 2.46
CA VAL A 120 -12.22 11.77 3.64
C VAL A 120 -13.74 11.80 3.81
N VAL A 121 -14.48 12.02 2.72
CA VAL A 121 -15.95 12.03 2.75
C VAL A 121 -16.49 10.66 3.14
N ALA A 122 -15.98 9.58 2.55
CA ALA A 122 -16.41 8.22 2.86
C ALA A 122 -16.10 7.84 4.32
N TYR A 123 -14.91 8.21 4.83
CA TYR A 123 -14.52 7.97 6.21
C TYR A 123 -15.44 8.65 7.20
N LYS A 124 -15.79 9.91 6.95
CA LYS A 124 -16.74 10.66 7.77
C LYS A 124 -18.14 10.04 7.75
N GLN A 125 -18.60 9.55 6.61
CA GLN A 125 -19.91 8.93 6.48
C GLN A 125 -19.98 7.56 7.16
N GLN A 126 -18.92 6.76 7.06
CA GLN A 126 -18.92 5.38 7.55
C GLN A 126 -18.59 5.29 9.04
N TYR A 127 -17.62 6.09 9.51
CA TYR A 127 -17.11 5.98 10.89
C TYR A 127 -17.47 7.18 11.77
N PHE A 128 -18.17 8.18 11.22
CA PHE A 128 -18.57 9.40 11.96
C PHE A 128 -17.38 10.13 12.61
N SER A 129 -16.19 10.01 12.02
CA SER A 129 -14.94 10.62 12.48
C SER A 129 -14.20 11.33 11.34
N ASP A 130 -13.24 12.18 11.67
CA ASP A 130 -12.38 12.86 10.70
C ASP A 130 -11.04 12.12 10.58
N ILE A 131 -10.76 11.58 9.40
CA ILE A 131 -9.55 10.79 9.14
C ILE A 131 -8.26 11.58 9.38
N THR A 132 -8.27 12.90 9.13
CA THR A 132 -7.10 13.76 9.28
C THR A 132 -6.79 13.95 10.75
N GLU A 133 -7.82 14.26 11.55
CA GLU A 133 -7.69 14.40 13.00
C GLU A 133 -7.30 13.07 13.66
N ASP A 134 -7.91 11.96 13.22
CA ASP A 134 -7.58 10.62 13.73
C ASP A 134 -6.10 10.29 13.46
N ILE A 135 -5.59 10.55 12.26
CA ILE A 135 -4.18 10.33 11.91
C ILE A 135 -3.25 11.22 12.76
N TYR A 136 -3.57 12.50 12.93
CA TYR A 136 -2.76 13.40 13.74
C TYR A 136 -2.72 12.97 15.21
N GLU A 137 -3.86 12.57 15.76
CA GLU A 137 -3.93 12.13 17.14
C GLU A 137 -3.17 10.82 17.37
N ILE A 138 -3.23 9.83 16.45
CA ILE A 138 -2.42 8.63 16.61
C ILE A 138 -0.92 8.96 16.54
N LEU A 139 -0.47 9.77 15.59
CA LEU A 139 0.95 10.12 15.41
C LEU A 139 1.48 10.86 16.64
N ARG A 140 0.66 11.76 17.22
CA ARG A 140 0.98 12.43 18.48
C ARG A 140 1.14 11.42 19.62
N ARG A 141 0.20 10.47 19.77
CA ARG A 141 0.23 9.45 20.83
C ARG A 141 1.41 8.52 20.73
N VAL A 142 1.80 8.11 19.53
CA VAL A 142 2.91 7.16 19.33
C VAL A 142 4.28 7.82 19.14
N SER A 143 4.34 9.15 19.19
CA SER A 143 5.57 9.92 18.95
C SER A 143 6.75 9.55 19.84
N SER A 144 6.51 9.12 21.09
CA SER A 144 7.57 8.66 22.00
C SER A 144 8.13 7.29 21.64
N ASN A 145 7.39 6.50 20.86
CA ASN A 145 7.70 5.10 20.55
C ASN A 145 8.29 4.94 19.15
N ILE A 146 8.47 6.04 18.41
CA ILE A 146 8.93 6.03 17.03
C ILE A 146 10.04 7.05 16.86
N SER A 147 11.14 6.60 16.27
CA SER A 147 12.22 7.49 15.84
C SER A 147 11.76 8.40 14.70
N ASP A 148 12.26 9.64 14.67
CA ASP A 148 11.87 10.65 13.68
C ASP A 148 10.37 11.00 13.65
N ALA A 149 9.65 10.85 14.76
CA ALA A 149 8.22 11.15 14.84
C ALA A 149 7.86 12.53 14.25
N ALA A 150 8.68 13.57 14.49
CA ALA A 150 8.47 14.89 13.91
C ALA A 150 8.56 14.90 12.37
N THR A 151 9.49 14.15 11.79
CA THR A 151 9.65 14.00 10.34
C THR A 151 8.47 13.24 9.76
N ILE A 152 8.08 12.12 10.38
CA ILE A 152 6.94 11.31 9.98
C ILE A 152 5.67 12.16 9.99
N SER A 153 5.39 12.90 11.07
CA SER A 153 4.23 13.80 11.12
C SER A 153 4.21 14.81 9.97
N ARG A 154 5.37 15.39 9.61
CA ARG A 154 5.46 16.30 8.46
C ARG A 154 5.19 15.61 7.13
N ILE A 155 5.65 14.38 6.95
CA ILE A 155 5.31 13.56 5.76
C ILE A 155 3.80 13.38 5.69
N PHE A 156 3.15 12.93 6.76
CA PHE A 156 1.70 12.69 6.79
C PHE A 156 0.87 13.95 6.59
N ILE A 157 1.26 15.09 7.19
CA ILE A 157 0.62 16.39 6.92
C ILE A 157 0.68 16.72 5.43
N SER A 158 1.82 16.50 4.78
CA SER A 158 2.01 16.74 3.34
C SER A 158 1.28 15.71 2.45
N LEU A 159 1.10 14.48 2.92
CA LEU A 159 0.29 13.47 2.25
C LEU A 159 -1.20 13.85 2.30
N LEU A 160 -1.69 14.28 3.47
CA LEU A 160 -3.09 14.68 3.72
C LEU A 160 -3.47 16.05 3.12
N SER A 161 -2.50 16.90 2.78
CA SER A 161 -2.76 18.10 1.98
C SER A 161 -2.85 17.83 0.49
N CYS A 162 -2.43 16.65 0.02
CA CYS A 162 -2.28 16.30 -1.41
C CYS A 162 -1.53 17.37 -2.21
N ALA A 163 -0.44 17.93 -1.64
CA ALA A 163 0.41 18.90 -2.31
C ALA A 163 1.11 18.37 -3.58
N ARG A 164 0.94 17.08 -3.93
CA ARG A 164 1.61 16.40 -5.04
C ARG A 164 0.77 16.28 -6.31
N ASP A 165 -0.46 16.75 -6.32
CA ASP A 165 -1.30 16.68 -7.53
C ASP A 165 -0.65 17.40 -8.73
N ASP A 166 -1.09 17.00 -9.94
CA ASP A 166 -0.42 17.19 -11.23
C ASP A 166 -0.40 18.66 -11.72
N ASP A 167 0.28 19.51 -10.96
CA ASP A 167 0.62 20.88 -11.31
C ASP A 167 1.91 20.90 -12.15
N SER A 168 2.17 22.03 -12.83
CA SER A 168 3.41 22.25 -13.57
C SER A 168 4.65 22.04 -12.68
N ILE A 169 5.83 21.94 -13.30
CA ILE A 169 7.08 21.95 -12.51
C ILE A 169 7.12 23.27 -11.73
N ASP A 170 7.10 23.17 -10.40
CA ASP A 170 7.17 24.31 -9.50
C ASP A 170 8.62 24.81 -9.41
N ASN A 171 8.84 26.10 -9.14
CA ASN A 171 10.18 26.63 -8.88
C ASN A 171 10.50 26.54 -7.38
N TYR A 172 11.51 25.75 -7.02
CA TYR A 172 11.91 25.50 -5.63
C TYR A 172 13.41 25.70 -5.38
N GLY A 173 14.04 26.55 -6.19
CA GLY A 173 15.44 26.94 -6.04
C GLY A 173 16.43 25.92 -6.59
N ASP A 174 17.69 26.05 -6.18
CA ASP A 174 18.78 25.22 -6.70
C ASP A 174 18.79 23.84 -6.00
N VAL A 175 18.40 22.81 -6.76
CA VAL A 175 18.42 21.41 -6.30
C VAL A 175 19.84 20.94 -5.94
N THR A 176 20.85 21.51 -6.59
CA THR A 176 22.27 21.25 -6.31
C THR A 176 22.66 21.76 -4.92
N ASP A 177 22.16 22.93 -4.53
CA ASP A 177 22.37 23.49 -3.19
C ASP A 177 21.68 22.63 -2.14
N LYS A 178 20.43 22.20 -2.39
CA LYS A 178 19.69 21.30 -1.50
C LYS A 178 20.40 19.95 -1.34
N ARG A 179 20.96 19.40 -2.42
CA ARG A 179 21.81 18.19 -2.38
C ARG A 179 23.03 18.42 -1.49
N THR A 180 23.74 19.54 -1.69
CA THR A 180 24.91 19.90 -0.90
C THR A 180 24.57 20.07 0.58
N GLN A 181 23.41 20.66 0.88
CA GLN A 181 22.88 20.79 2.24
C GLN A 181 22.68 19.42 2.90
N LEU A 182 22.13 18.42 2.19
CA LEU A 182 21.96 17.07 2.72
C LEU A 182 23.30 16.35 2.91
N LEU A 183 24.22 16.47 1.95
CA LEU A 183 25.56 15.87 2.03
C LEU A 183 26.40 16.45 3.17
N ASN A 184 26.16 17.71 3.55
CA ASN A 184 26.85 18.38 4.65
C ASN A 184 26.02 18.47 5.94
N ALA A 185 24.81 17.90 5.97
CA ALA A 185 23.94 17.98 7.12
C ALA A 185 24.56 17.31 8.36
N THR A 186 24.32 17.93 9.51
CA THR A 186 24.74 17.48 10.86
C THR A 186 23.57 17.32 11.82
N ASN A 187 22.35 17.71 11.42
CA ASN A 187 21.17 17.62 12.26
C ASN A 187 19.96 17.11 11.47
N SER A 188 19.13 16.31 12.15
CA SER A 188 17.95 15.65 11.57
C SER A 188 16.90 16.64 11.08
N ALA A 189 16.75 17.80 11.73
CA ALA A 189 15.74 18.80 11.37
C ALA A 189 16.00 19.41 9.99
N SER A 190 17.26 19.68 9.65
CA SER A 190 17.68 20.16 8.33
C SER A 190 17.40 19.12 7.24
N VAL A 191 17.77 17.85 7.50
CA VAL A 191 17.51 16.74 6.57
C VAL A 191 16.00 16.57 6.34
N ALA A 192 15.22 16.50 7.42
CA ALA A 192 13.77 16.38 7.35
C ALA A 192 13.13 17.55 6.59
N GLY A 193 13.58 18.78 6.83
CA GLY A 193 13.08 19.97 6.12
C GLY A 193 13.26 19.85 4.62
N VAL A 194 14.48 19.55 4.15
CA VAL A 194 14.79 19.43 2.72
C VAL A 194 14.03 18.27 2.07
N LEU A 195 14.02 17.09 2.71
CA LEU A 195 13.37 15.91 2.13
C LEU A 195 11.84 16.06 2.06
N VAL A 196 11.19 16.58 3.11
CA VAL A 196 9.75 16.85 3.08
C VAL A 196 9.42 17.88 2.01
N GLU A 197 10.20 18.96 1.94
CA GLU A 197 10.02 20.02 0.95
C GLU A 197 10.08 19.48 -0.48
N LEU A 198 11.10 18.66 -0.82
CA LEU A 198 11.33 18.20 -2.19
C LEU A 198 10.51 16.97 -2.59
N ILE A 199 10.28 16.03 -1.66
CA ILE A 199 9.66 14.73 -1.97
C ILE A 199 8.17 14.72 -1.66
N CYS A 200 7.74 15.38 -0.59
CA CYS A 200 6.34 15.30 -0.14
C CYS A 200 5.49 16.52 -0.53
N GLY A 201 6.13 17.69 -0.67
CA GLY A 201 5.49 19.00 -0.84
C GLY A 201 5.61 19.62 -2.24
N ARG A 202 5.81 18.80 -3.28
CA ARG A 202 5.94 19.25 -4.68
C ARG A 202 5.04 18.47 -5.61
N SER A 203 4.69 19.05 -6.75
CA SER A 203 4.01 18.36 -7.83
C SER A 203 4.74 17.07 -8.26
N VAL A 204 4.00 16.07 -8.72
CA VAL A 204 4.55 14.82 -9.27
C VAL A 204 5.58 15.10 -10.38
N ALA A 205 5.33 16.10 -11.24
CA ALA A 205 6.25 16.51 -12.30
C ALA A 205 7.60 17.00 -11.73
N SER A 206 7.58 17.79 -10.67
CA SER A 206 8.78 18.26 -9.98
C SER A 206 9.58 17.10 -9.39
N ILE A 207 8.91 16.16 -8.71
CA ILE A 207 9.56 14.99 -8.09
C ILE A 207 10.23 14.11 -9.16
N LYS A 208 9.56 13.88 -10.30
CA LYS A 208 10.12 13.15 -11.45
C LYS A 208 11.39 13.78 -12.02
N SER A 209 11.52 15.11 -11.92
CA SER A 209 12.68 15.83 -12.46
C SER A 209 13.92 15.79 -11.54
N LEU A 210 13.77 15.40 -10.26
CA LEU A 210 14.84 15.47 -9.26
C LEU A 210 16.10 14.69 -9.67
N GLU A 211 15.94 13.45 -10.14
CA GLU A 211 17.09 12.62 -10.54
C GLU A 211 17.84 13.22 -11.75
N GLY A 212 17.10 13.79 -12.71
CA GLY A 212 17.68 14.50 -13.85
C GLY A 212 18.45 15.77 -13.46
N GLN A 213 18.16 16.33 -12.28
CA GLN A 213 18.86 17.47 -11.69
C GLN A 213 20.00 17.04 -10.74
N GLY A 214 20.38 15.76 -10.75
CA GLY A 214 21.48 15.24 -9.93
C GLY A 214 21.09 14.95 -8.48
N PHE A 215 19.81 15.01 -8.12
CA PHE A 215 19.31 14.66 -6.78
C PHE A 215 18.94 13.17 -6.74
N ASN A 216 19.94 12.32 -6.50
CA ASN A 216 19.71 10.89 -6.31
C ASN A 216 19.11 10.61 -4.93
N VAL A 217 17.79 10.42 -4.87
CA VAL A 217 17.04 10.25 -3.62
C VAL A 217 17.55 9.05 -2.81
N LYS A 218 17.78 7.90 -3.46
CA LYS A 218 18.21 6.67 -2.78
C LYS A 218 19.61 6.81 -2.17
N GLU A 219 20.54 7.43 -2.90
CA GLU A 219 21.89 7.75 -2.41
C GLU A 219 21.81 8.66 -1.18
N LEU A 220 21.04 9.75 -1.27
CA LEU A 220 20.94 10.76 -0.21
C LEU A 220 20.27 10.20 1.05
N LEU A 221 19.23 9.37 0.91
CA LEU A 221 18.63 8.64 2.02
C LEU A 221 19.66 7.71 2.69
N THR A 222 20.42 6.95 1.89
CA THR A 222 21.47 6.06 2.41
C THR A 222 22.53 6.83 3.20
N VAL A 223 23.04 7.94 2.65
CA VAL A 223 24.06 8.78 3.32
C VAL A 223 23.51 9.39 4.61
N THR A 224 22.28 9.88 4.61
CA THR A 224 21.67 10.50 5.81
C THR A 224 21.34 9.47 6.90
N GLN A 225 20.98 8.24 6.52
CA GLN A 225 20.85 7.11 7.45
C GLN A 225 22.19 6.68 8.05
N GLN A 226 23.26 6.60 7.24
CA GLN A 226 24.60 6.26 7.72
C GLN A 226 25.13 7.29 8.73
N LYS A 227 24.72 8.55 8.60
CA LYS A 227 25.02 9.61 9.56
C LYS A 227 24.12 9.59 10.81
N GLY A 228 23.14 8.69 10.89
CA GLY A 228 22.17 8.63 11.99
C GLY A 228 21.21 9.83 12.06
N LEU A 229 21.04 10.57 10.95
CA LEU A 229 20.19 11.76 10.91
C LEU A 229 18.72 11.44 10.63
N ILE A 230 18.47 10.30 9.98
CA ILE A 230 17.14 9.72 9.78
C ILE A 230 17.23 8.21 10.01
N THR A 231 16.10 7.60 10.36
CA THR A 231 15.94 6.17 10.61
C THR A 231 15.28 5.47 9.42
N GLY A 232 15.25 4.13 9.48
CA GLY A 232 14.65 3.27 8.46
C GLY A 232 13.23 3.67 8.10
N LEU A 233 12.36 3.83 9.09
CA LEU A 233 10.93 4.11 8.85
C LEU A 233 10.71 5.43 8.09
N ALA A 234 11.41 6.51 8.46
CA ALA A 234 11.30 7.78 7.75
C ALA A 234 11.87 7.68 6.33
N ALA A 235 13.01 6.99 6.15
CA ALA A 235 13.60 6.77 4.83
C ALA A 235 12.68 5.94 3.91
N ASP A 236 12.05 4.90 4.46
CA ASP A 236 11.08 4.05 3.76
C ASP A 236 9.88 4.86 3.28
N LEU A 237 9.32 5.73 4.12
CA LEU A 237 8.22 6.61 3.74
C LEU A 237 8.62 7.61 2.65
N PHE A 238 9.81 8.21 2.73
CA PHE A 238 10.29 9.09 1.66
C PHE A 238 10.46 8.34 0.34
N LEU A 239 11.06 7.15 0.37
CA LEU A 239 11.28 6.37 -0.84
C LEU A 239 9.96 5.85 -1.44
N LEU A 240 9.00 5.51 -0.58
CA LEU A 240 7.64 5.15 -0.95
C LEU A 240 6.94 6.29 -1.71
N VAL A 241 6.98 7.51 -1.17
CA VAL A 241 6.41 8.70 -1.84
C VAL A 241 7.14 9.00 -3.15
N PHE A 242 8.46 8.89 -3.17
CA PHE A 242 9.24 9.12 -4.37
C PHE A 242 8.89 8.12 -5.49
N TYR A 243 8.81 6.82 -5.17
CA TYR A 243 8.44 5.81 -6.16
C TYR A 243 6.98 5.91 -6.58
N SER A 244 6.04 6.26 -5.69
CA SER A 244 4.64 6.47 -6.10
C SER A 244 4.49 7.57 -7.14
N CYS A 245 5.40 8.55 -7.16
CA CYS A 245 5.44 9.60 -8.17
C CYS A 245 6.21 9.21 -9.44
N THR A 246 7.30 8.43 -9.32
CA THR A 246 8.25 8.19 -10.43
C THR A 246 8.04 6.87 -11.16
N ASP A 247 7.81 5.78 -10.42
CA ASP A 247 7.63 4.44 -10.96
C ASP A 247 6.79 3.60 -9.99
N VAL A 248 5.50 3.49 -10.31
CA VAL A 248 4.53 2.74 -9.51
C VAL A 248 4.92 1.26 -9.36
N HIS A 249 5.63 0.67 -10.34
CA HIS A 249 6.05 -0.72 -10.27
C HIS A 249 7.12 -0.93 -9.20
N LYS A 250 8.11 -0.02 -9.15
CA LYS A 250 9.13 0.01 -8.09
C LYS A 250 8.53 0.25 -6.73
N MET A 251 7.51 1.11 -6.65
CA MET A 251 6.79 1.38 -5.41
C MET A 251 6.20 0.09 -4.81
N TRP A 252 5.40 -0.63 -5.59
CA TRP A 252 4.76 -1.87 -5.14
C TRP A 252 5.80 -2.96 -4.80
N ALA A 253 6.85 -3.11 -5.62
CA ALA A 253 7.93 -4.06 -5.33
C ALA A 253 8.69 -3.70 -4.05
N TYR A 254 8.95 -2.42 -3.80
CA TYR A 254 9.60 -1.94 -2.59
C TYR A 254 8.76 -2.22 -1.34
N MET A 255 7.45 -1.97 -1.40
CA MET A 255 6.54 -2.28 -0.31
C MET A 255 6.43 -3.78 -0.03
N CYS A 256 6.43 -4.63 -1.07
CA CYS A 256 6.55 -6.08 -0.89
C CYS A 256 7.86 -6.44 -0.16
N ASN A 257 8.97 -5.80 -0.48
CA ASN A 257 10.24 -6.02 0.22
C ASN A 257 10.16 -5.63 1.70
N ILE A 258 9.62 -4.45 2.02
CA ILE A 258 9.42 -4.04 3.42
C ILE A 258 8.58 -5.07 4.17
N ALA A 259 7.47 -5.51 3.59
CA ALA A 259 6.58 -6.49 4.20
C ALA A 259 7.30 -7.84 4.41
N ILE A 260 8.11 -8.28 3.45
CA ILE A 260 8.85 -9.54 3.53
C ILE A 260 9.95 -9.48 4.59
N GLU A 261 10.78 -8.44 4.59
CA GLU A 261 11.89 -8.27 5.53
C GLU A 261 11.39 -8.09 6.98
N SER A 262 10.25 -7.42 7.15
CA SER A 262 9.58 -7.27 8.45
C SER A 262 8.72 -8.47 8.86
N LYS A 263 8.64 -9.53 8.05
CA LYS A 263 7.79 -10.71 8.28
C LYS A 263 6.32 -10.35 8.54
N ASN A 264 5.81 -9.35 7.83
CA ASN A 264 4.47 -8.81 8.01
C ASN A 264 3.53 -9.25 6.87
N SER A 265 2.80 -10.34 7.10
CA SER A 265 1.87 -10.89 6.12
C SER A 265 0.70 -9.97 5.81
N LYS A 266 0.24 -9.17 6.77
CA LYS A 266 -0.85 -8.21 6.55
C LYS A 266 -0.41 -7.06 5.63
N LEU A 267 0.79 -6.53 5.82
CA LEU A 267 1.35 -5.50 4.93
C LEU A 267 1.56 -6.05 3.53
N LEU A 268 2.01 -7.30 3.42
CA LEU A 268 2.16 -7.96 2.14
C LEU A 268 0.79 -8.10 1.44
N ALA A 269 -0.23 -8.54 2.17
CA ALA A 269 -1.60 -8.66 1.66
C ALA A 269 -2.14 -7.31 1.17
N ASP A 270 -2.04 -6.25 1.98
CA ASP A 270 -2.52 -4.91 1.64
C ASP A 270 -1.80 -4.35 0.41
N THR A 271 -0.47 -4.57 0.35
CA THR A 271 0.37 -4.16 -0.76
C THR A 271 -0.07 -4.87 -2.05
N ILE A 272 -0.25 -6.18 -2.03
CA ILE A 272 -0.63 -6.96 -3.22
C ILE A 272 -2.06 -6.64 -3.64
N ILE A 273 -3.01 -6.56 -2.71
CA ILE A 273 -4.43 -6.27 -3.01
C ILE A 273 -4.58 -4.90 -3.68
N LEU A 274 -3.83 -3.89 -3.23
CA LEU A 274 -3.86 -2.57 -3.85
C LEU A 274 -2.97 -2.50 -5.11
N GLY A 275 -1.92 -3.31 -5.22
CA GLY A 275 -0.94 -3.21 -6.29
C GLY A 275 -1.16 -4.11 -7.51
N TYR A 276 -1.86 -5.25 -7.38
CA TYR A 276 -1.80 -6.34 -8.38
C TYR A 276 -2.25 -5.94 -9.79
N ASP A 277 -3.24 -5.06 -9.92
CA ASP A 277 -3.73 -4.54 -11.21
C ASP A 277 -3.16 -3.16 -11.56
N GLN A 278 -2.40 -2.55 -10.65
CA GLN A 278 -1.66 -1.31 -10.89
C GLN A 278 -0.24 -1.55 -11.40
N SER A 279 0.32 -2.74 -11.16
CA SER A 279 1.67 -3.07 -11.56
C SER A 279 1.76 -4.38 -12.32
N THR A 280 2.18 -4.29 -13.57
CA THR A 280 2.47 -5.42 -14.46
C THR A 280 3.85 -6.04 -14.24
N ARG A 281 4.70 -5.44 -13.39
CA ARG A 281 6.13 -5.76 -13.27
C ARG A 281 6.60 -5.94 -11.82
N ILE A 282 5.69 -6.21 -10.87
CA ILE A 282 6.05 -6.37 -9.44
C ILE A 282 7.18 -7.39 -9.26
N ARG A 283 7.07 -8.57 -9.91
CA ARG A 283 8.09 -9.63 -9.84
C ARG A 283 9.45 -9.17 -10.36
N GLU A 284 9.46 -8.52 -11.52
CA GLU A 284 10.69 -8.06 -12.19
C GLU A 284 11.41 -7.00 -11.34
N GLU A 285 10.66 -6.01 -10.85
CA GLU A 285 11.22 -4.94 -10.01
C GLU A 285 11.67 -5.47 -8.64
N TYR A 286 10.97 -6.44 -8.07
CA TYR A 286 11.42 -7.10 -6.84
C TYR A 286 12.71 -7.89 -7.06
N ALA A 287 12.77 -8.67 -8.14
CA ALA A 287 13.98 -9.41 -8.51
C ALA A 287 15.16 -8.47 -8.77
N ALA A 288 14.93 -7.32 -9.41
CA ALA A 288 15.95 -6.29 -9.62
C ALA A 288 16.44 -5.68 -8.29
N LEU A 289 15.54 -5.51 -7.31
CA LEU A 289 15.88 -4.99 -5.98
C LEU A 289 16.70 -5.99 -5.14
N LYS A 290 16.36 -7.29 -5.19
CA LYS A 290 16.95 -8.32 -4.33
C LYS A 290 17.96 -9.24 -5.01
N GLY A 291 18.14 -9.08 -6.32
CA GLY A 291 18.98 -9.92 -7.18
C GLY A 291 18.25 -11.15 -7.72
N THR A 292 17.25 -11.68 -7.01
CA THR A 292 16.45 -12.84 -7.42
C THR A 292 15.04 -12.77 -6.83
N TYR A 293 14.07 -13.39 -7.51
CA TYR A 293 12.75 -13.69 -6.93
C TYR A 293 12.52 -15.20 -6.99
N ASP A 294 12.23 -15.81 -5.84
CA ASP A 294 11.76 -17.18 -5.71
C ASP A 294 10.45 -17.15 -4.92
N VAL A 295 9.47 -17.95 -5.34
CA VAL A 295 8.16 -18.08 -4.69
C VAL A 295 8.33 -18.56 -3.23
N SER A 296 9.42 -19.28 -2.92
CA SER A 296 9.79 -19.67 -1.56
C SER A 296 10.00 -18.47 -0.62
N ILE A 297 10.35 -17.29 -1.13
CA ILE A 297 10.53 -16.07 -0.33
C ILE A 297 9.23 -15.69 0.40
N LEU A 298 8.07 -15.97 -0.19
CA LEU A 298 6.77 -15.70 0.43
C LEU A 298 6.55 -16.57 1.69
N GLN A 299 7.17 -17.76 1.76
CA GLN A 299 7.08 -18.64 2.93
C GLN A 299 7.75 -18.02 4.16
N ASN A 300 8.69 -17.09 3.98
CA ASN A 300 9.34 -16.39 5.08
C ASN A 300 8.40 -15.42 5.83
N VAL A 301 7.23 -15.12 5.24
CA VAL A 301 6.25 -14.14 5.74
C VAL A 301 4.95 -14.79 6.16
N ILE A 302 4.55 -15.84 5.44
CA ILE A 302 3.28 -16.53 5.64
C ILE A 302 3.42 -17.51 6.82
N ASN A 303 2.99 -17.09 8.01
CA ASN A 303 2.97 -17.90 9.23
C ASN A 303 1.54 -18.35 9.62
N GLY A 304 0.73 -18.80 8.65
CA GLY A 304 -0.70 -19.12 8.85
C GLY A 304 -1.04 -20.62 8.87
N ASP A 305 -2.27 -20.95 9.26
CA ASP A 305 -2.80 -22.33 9.37
C ASP A 305 -2.95 -23.08 8.03
N ASN A 306 -2.83 -22.38 6.90
CA ASN A 306 -2.80 -22.96 5.56
C ASN A 306 -1.88 -22.11 4.64
N PRO A 307 -0.55 -22.23 4.82
CA PRO A 307 0.42 -21.38 4.15
C PRO A 307 0.41 -21.59 2.63
N ASP A 308 0.02 -22.79 2.18
CA ASP A 308 0.02 -23.18 0.78
C ASP A 308 -1.00 -22.38 -0.03
N HIS A 309 -2.24 -22.21 0.46
CA HIS A 309 -3.25 -21.42 -0.25
C HIS A 309 -2.93 -19.92 -0.25
N GLU A 310 -2.43 -19.38 0.85
CA GLU A 310 -2.04 -17.96 0.93
C GLU A 310 -0.86 -17.67 -0.01
N GLN A 311 0.13 -18.57 -0.07
CA GLN A 311 1.26 -18.46 -0.99
C GLN A 311 0.79 -18.54 -2.45
N VAL A 312 -0.15 -19.45 -2.77
CA VAL A 312 -0.73 -19.55 -4.11
C VAL A 312 -1.47 -18.26 -4.49
N VAL A 313 -2.25 -17.67 -3.58
CA VAL A 313 -2.95 -16.40 -3.82
C VAL A 313 -1.95 -15.27 -4.09
N PHE A 314 -0.94 -15.08 -3.24
CA PHE A 314 0.06 -14.03 -3.45
C PHE A 314 0.85 -14.24 -4.73
N ASN A 315 1.30 -15.47 -5.01
CA ASN A 315 2.03 -15.75 -6.24
C ASN A 315 1.14 -15.49 -7.47
N ALA A 316 -0.12 -15.94 -7.44
CA ALA A 316 -1.06 -15.66 -8.50
C ALA A 316 -1.20 -14.15 -8.72
N LEU A 317 -1.51 -13.36 -7.70
CA LEU A 317 -1.68 -11.91 -7.85
C LEU A 317 -0.41 -11.18 -8.32
N ILE A 318 0.77 -11.61 -7.88
CA ILE A 318 2.06 -11.07 -8.35
C ILE A 318 2.29 -11.41 -9.83
N GLU A 319 1.85 -12.58 -10.30
CA GLU A 319 1.95 -13.03 -11.69
C GLU A 319 0.88 -12.43 -12.60
N THR A 320 -0.37 -12.32 -12.13
CA THR A 320 -1.50 -11.92 -12.97
C THR A 320 -1.44 -10.46 -13.37
N GLY A 321 -0.72 -9.59 -12.64
CA GLY A 321 -0.65 -8.16 -12.97
C GLY A 321 -0.26 -7.87 -14.42
N ALA A 322 0.54 -8.73 -15.07
CA ALA A 322 0.89 -8.62 -16.49
C ALA A 322 -0.25 -9.02 -17.46
N ASN A 323 -1.17 -9.87 -17.01
CA ASN A 323 -2.22 -10.52 -17.82
C ASN A 323 -3.60 -9.85 -17.70
N LEU A 324 -3.76 -8.85 -16.83
CA LEU A 324 -5.03 -8.16 -16.55
C LEU A 324 -5.30 -6.92 -17.43
N LYS A 325 -4.54 -6.75 -18.53
CA LYS A 325 -4.73 -5.64 -19.49
C LYS A 325 -6.11 -5.65 -20.16
#